data_AF-A0A6F8YWY5-F1
#
_entry.id   AF-A0A6F8YWY5-F1
#
_cell.length_a   1.000
_cell.length_b   1.000
_cell.length_c   1.000
_cell.angle_alpha   90.00
_cell.angle_beta   90.00
_cell.angle_gamma   90.00
#
_symmetry.space_group_name_H-M   'P 1'
#
loop_
_entity.id
_entity.type
_entity.pdbx_description
1 polymer ?
#
loop_
_entity_poly.entity_id
_entity_poly.type
_entity_poly.pdbx_seq_one_letter_code
_entity_poly.pdbx_strand_id
1 'polypeptide(L)'
;MTDLTVCAYSPGTVRDAAAHTETHLAVLAPHLRAPFRAALPRAAAAVGRRLLGALWREDIAGTRARYGGSGHPHAFDRVEFEAVPAGDPVALLPPSIVDGRGWTLAAELANAVTNLAIAYARRDATPPPPFGGPDAEAVTLERLAVDGHNLHPCGRTRIGWDVDDVLAHDLEAGSTRIGFVAIRRDAHVGDDLGALCDGAPPAPPGYAVQPVHAWQRDTVLARRHGDLLRDGTLRILDGTVPAVPTAALRTLLLPGGRYLKLSLDIQVTSSRRSISVASTRNGPALSRLLTRLLAGEERVVLLAETAGAALDGSRDASAIVRDGLAAHLTPGERVVPGAALPLVVGDLLAEYGRGPLAFLTDYARLVLPPLLRLATRHGIALEAHLQNCLPTFTRGAPHRLVLRDLAGLRLHRPAWPPPAPTCPCGPAR
;
A
#
# COMPACT_ATOMS: atom_id res chain seq x y z
N MET A 1 -23.14 4.88 -7.57
CA MET A 1 -23.01 5.36 -8.96
C MET A 1 -22.68 6.84 -8.89
N THR A 2 -21.62 7.25 -9.60
CA THR A 2 -21.28 8.63 -10.03
C THR A 2 -21.31 9.74 -8.98
N ASP A 3 -20.13 10.04 -8.43
CA ASP A 3 -19.64 11.42 -8.52
C ASP A 3 -18.09 11.41 -8.56
N LEU A 4 -17.55 11.32 -9.77
CA LEU A 4 -16.14 11.56 -10.07
C LEU A 4 -16.05 12.99 -10.62
N THR A 5 -16.28 13.98 -9.76
CA THR A 5 -15.92 15.38 -10.03
C THR A 5 -14.61 15.70 -9.29
N VAL A 6 -13.55 14.99 -9.69
CA VAL A 6 -12.16 15.42 -9.49
C VAL A 6 -11.51 15.28 -10.84
N CYS A 7 -11.08 16.41 -11.43
CA CYS A 7 -10.50 16.59 -12.76
C CYS A 7 -9.95 15.32 -13.41
N ALA A 8 -10.78 14.66 -14.23
CA ALA A 8 -10.36 13.53 -15.04
C ALA A 8 -9.87 14.05 -16.39
N TYR A 9 -8.67 14.65 -16.43
CA TYR A 9 -7.89 14.50 -17.65
C TYR A 9 -7.57 13.00 -17.72
N SER A 10 -8.29 12.28 -18.58
CA SER A 10 -8.10 10.84 -18.79
C SER A 10 -7.43 10.67 -20.15
N PRO A 11 -6.10 10.88 -20.25
CA PRO A 11 -5.40 10.72 -21.50
C PRO A 11 -5.57 9.27 -21.94
N GLY A 12 -6.30 9.07 -23.04
CA GLY A 12 -6.58 7.72 -23.56
C GLY A 12 -5.32 6.98 -24.02
N THR A 13 -4.18 7.69 -24.13
CA THR A 13 -2.90 7.16 -24.60
C THR A 13 -1.75 7.53 -23.65
N VAL A 14 -0.67 6.74 -23.68
CA VAL A 14 0.56 7.06 -22.92
C VAL A 14 1.16 8.38 -23.39
N ARG A 15 1.07 8.69 -24.69
CA ARG A 15 1.60 9.92 -25.27
C ARG A 15 0.96 11.17 -24.65
N ASP A 16 -0.35 11.19 -24.58
CA ASP A 16 -1.10 12.33 -24.04
C ASP A 16 -0.83 12.50 -22.53
N ALA A 17 -0.77 11.37 -21.81
CA ALA A 17 -0.44 11.35 -20.39
C ALA A 17 0.98 11.88 -20.13
N ALA A 18 1.94 11.47 -20.96
CA ALA A 18 3.31 11.93 -20.88
C ALA A 18 3.41 13.44 -21.18
N ALA A 19 2.73 13.95 -22.20
CA ALA A 19 2.73 15.37 -22.55
C ALA A 19 2.16 16.26 -21.42
N HIS A 20 1.05 15.84 -20.81
CA HIS A 20 0.49 16.48 -19.61
C HIS A 20 1.52 16.49 -18.47
N THR A 21 2.12 15.32 -18.20
CA THR A 21 3.12 15.17 -17.14
C THR A 21 4.33 16.07 -17.35
N GLU A 22 4.87 16.12 -18.57
CA GLU A 22 6.01 16.98 -18.91
C GLU A 22 5.72 18.46 -18.74
N THR A 23 4.50 18.89 -19.08
CA THR A 23 4.05 20.27 -18.95
C THR A 23 4.02 20.68 -17.47
N HIS A 24 3.47 19.83 -16.62
CA HIS A 24 3.44 20.05 -15.18
C HIS A 24 4.84 20.02 -14.56
N LEU A 25 5.67 19.03 -14.94
CA LEU A 25 7.07 18.96 -14.49
C LEU A 25 7.87 20.21 -14.91
N ALA A 26 7.57 20.82 -16.06
CA ALA A 26 8.25 22.05 -16.49
C ALA A 26 8.01 23.25 -15.59
N VAL A 27 6.92 23.25 -14.82
CA VAL A 27 6.61 24.30 -13.85
C VAL A 27 7.06 23.88 -12.45
N LEU A 28 6.72 22.67 -12.03
CA LEU A 28 6.83 22.21 -10.65
C LEU A 28 8.23 21.67 -10.29
N ALA A 29 8.86 20.96 -11.22
CA ALA A 29 10.14 20.30 -10.99
C ALA A 29 10.95 20.18 -12.32
N PRO A 30 11.46 21.31 -12.87
CA PRO A 30 12.07 21.32 -14.20
C PRO A 30 13.23 20.34 -14.36
N HIS A 31 13.97 20.10 -13.27
CA HIS A 31 15.08 19.15 -13.19
C HIS A 31 14.67 17.68 -13.45
N LEU A 32 13.40 17.32 -13.25
CA LEU A 32 12.89 15.96 -13.48
C LEU A 32 12.47 15.70 -14.93
N ARG A 33 12.38 16.73 -15.79
CA ARG A 33 11.89 16.54 -17.17
C ARG A 33 12.75 15.59 -18.00
N ALA A 34 14.07 15.81 -18.00
CA ALA A 34 14.99 14.97 -18.78
C ALA A 34 15.07 13.54 -18.22
N PRO A 35 15.22 13.32 -16.90
CA PRO A 35 15.12 12.00 -16.29
C PRO A 35 13.78 11.28 -16.57
N PHE A 36 12.66 12.00 -16.48
CA PHE A 36 11.33 11.46 -16.79
C PHE A 36 11.24 10.96 -18.23
N ARG A 37 11.65 11.78 -19.21
CA ARG A 37 11.70 11.40 -20.63
C ARG A 37 12.57 10.17 -20.87
N ALA A 38 13.74 10.11 -20.23
CA ALA A 38 14.64 8.97 -20.33
C ALA A 38 14.04 7.70 -19.71
N ALA A 39 13.22 7.84 -18.66
CA ALA A 39 12.58 6.72 -17.97
C ALA A 39 11.32 6.17 -18.66
N LEU A 40 10.64 6.97 -19.49
CA LEU A 40 9.37 6.60 -20.14
C LEU A 40 9.43 5.26 -20.90
N PRO A 41 10.42 4.98 -21.78
CA PRO A 41 10.48 3.70 -22.49
C PRO A 41 10.62 2.50 -21.54
N ARG A 42 11.41 2.64 -20.47
CA ARG A 42 11.58 1.60 -19.46
C ARG A 42 10.28 1.36 -18.69
N ALA A 43 9.57 2.42 -18.32
CA ALA A 43 8.28 2.33 -17.63
C ALA A 43 7.20 1.67 -18.51
N ALA A 44 7.11 2.09 -19.77
CA ALA A 44 6.22 1.50 -20.77
C ALA A 44 6.50 0.01 -20.96
N ALA A 45 7.76 -0.39 -21.14
CA ALA A 45 8.13 -1.80 -21.26
C ALA A 45 7.77 -2.62 -20.01
N ALA A 46 7.99 -2.07 -18.81
CA ALA A 46 7.64 -2.76 -17.56
C ALA A 46 6.13 -3.00 -17.43
N VAL A 47 5.31 -1.98 -17.70
CA VAL A 47 3.83 -2.10 -17.70
C VAL A 47 3.36 -3.04 -18.81
N GLY A 48 3.94 -2.93 -20.02
CA GLY A 48 3.62 -3.76 -21.17
C GLY A 48 3.90 -5.25 -20.95
N ARG A 49 5.06 -5.60 -20.34
CA ARG A 49 5.37 -6.99 -19.97
C ARG A 49 4.37 -7.57 -18.99
N ARG A 50 3.95 -6.78 -17.99
CA ARG A 50 2.94 -7.20 -17.00
C ARG A 50 1.56 -7.36 -17.63
N LEU A 51 1.20 -6.49 -18.56
CA LEU A 51 -0.07 -6.59 -19.28
C LEU A 51 -0.07 -7.83 -20.16
N LEU A 52 0.99 -8.07 -20.93
CA LEU A 52 1.13 -9.27 -21.74
C LEU A 52 1.12 -10.54 -20.89
N GLY A 53 1.81 -10.54 -19.75
CA GLY A 53 1.75 -11.63 -18.76
C GLY A 53 0.33 -11.86 -18.20
N ALA A 54 -0.44 -10.81 -17.95
CA ALA A 54 -1.82 -10.92 -17.50
C ALA A 54 -2.74 -11.48 -18.59
N LEU A 55 -2.64 -10.96 -19.83
CA LEU A 55 -3.38 -11.46 -20.99
C LEU A 55 -3.04 -12.93 -21.27
N TRP A 56 -1.79 -13.33 -21.11
CA TRP A 56 -1.33 -14.71 -21.28
C TRP A 56 -1.93 -15.66 -20.24
N ARG A 57 -1.89 -15.28 -18.96
CA ARG A 57 -2.39 -16.13 -17.86
C ARG A 57 -3.86 -16.47 -18.06
N GLU A 58 -4.67 -15.49 -18.42
CA GLU A 58 -6.11 -15.62 -18.64
C GLU A 58 -6.48 -16.02 -20.08
N ASP A 59 -5.49 -16.24 -20.95
CA ASP A 59 -5.63 -16.47 -22.41
C ASP A 59 -6.62 -15.52 -23.11
N ILE A 60 -6.59 -14.25 -22.72
CA ILE A 60 -7.51 -13.25 -23.26
C ILE A 60 -7.17 -13.02 -24.73
N ALA A 61 -8.18 -13.08 -25.60
CA ALA A 61 -8.05 -12.89 -27.04
C ALA A 61 -7.02 -13.81 -27.71
N GLY A 62 -6.85 -15.05 -27.21
CA GLY A 62 -5.94 -16.05 -27.77
C GLY A 62 -4.46 -15.66 -27.64
N THR A 63 -4.12 -14.92 -26.59
CA THR A 63 -2.75 -14.45 -26.33
C THR A 63 -1.76 -15.61 -26.25
N ARG A 64 -2.16 -16.79 -25.75
CA ARG A 64 -1.27 -17.96 -25.69
C ARG A 64 -0.86 -18.45 -27.07
N ALA A 65 -1.82 -18.51 -28.01
CA ALA A 65 -1.55 -18.89 -29.39
C ALA A 65 -0.72 -17.82 -30.11
N ARG A 66 -1.01 -16.53 -29.86
CA ARG A 66 -0.34 -15.40 -30.53
C ARG A 66 1.12 -15.21 -30.13
N TYR A 67 1.45 -15.45 -28.86
CA TYR A 67 2.79 -15.18 -28.31
C TYR A 67 3.49 -16.45 -27.81
N GLY A 68 3.03 -17.62 -28.25
CA GLY A 68 3.62 -18.91 -27.92
C GLY A 68 5.12 -18.92 -28.21
N GLY A 69 5.93 -19.37 -27.23
CA GLY A 69 7.39 -19.43 -27.36
C GLY A 69 8.12 -18.08 -27.29
N SER A 70 7.42 -16.96 -27.09
CA SER A 70 8.03 -15.61 -27.03
C SER A 70 8.45 -15.17 -25.62
N GLY A 71 8.35 -16.06 -24.63
CA GLY A 71 8.67 -15.76 -23.23
C GLY A 71 9.19 -16.98 -22.48
N HIS A 72 9.78 -16.73 -21.32
CA HIS A 72 10.36 -17.73 -20.46
C HIS A 72 9.31 -18.28 -19.49
N PRO A 73 8.98 -19.59 -19.55
CA PRO A 73 8.03 -20.19 -18.64
C PRO A 73 8.65 -20.39 -17.25
N HIS A 74 7.84 -20.16 -16.22
CA HIS A 74 8.13 -20.42 -14.81
C HIS A 74 6.99 -21.24 -14.19
N ALA A 75 7.17 -21.66 -12.94
CA ALA A 75 6.13 -22.31 -12.16
C ALA A 75 4.84 -21.46 -12.07
N PHE A 76 3.71 -22.13 -11.83
CA PHE A 76 2.38 -21.53 -11.70
C PHE A 76 1.91 -20.80 -12.98
N ASP A 77 2.16 -21.39 -14.15
CA ASP A 77 1.78 -20.89 -15.48
C ASP A 77 2.20 -19.44 -15.75
N ARG A 78 3.26 -18.98 -15.07
CA ARG A 78 3.80 -17.64 -15.25
C ARG A 78 4.77 -17.64 -16.42
N VAL A 79 4.58 -16.73 -17.36
CA VAL A 79 5.53 -16.48 -18.44
C VAL A 79 6.10 -15.07 -18.29
N GLU A 80 7.41 -14.94 -18.35
CA GLU A 80 8.11 -13.66 -18.42
C GLU A 80 8.55 -13.37 -19.85
N PHE A 81 8.03 -12.27 -20.40
CA PHE A 81 8.37 -11.80 -21.74
C PHE A 81 9.55 -10.83 -21.64
N GLU A 82 10.62 -11.03 -22.39
CA GLU A 82 11.75 -10.08 -22.38
C GLU A 82 11.41 -8.81 -23.16
N ALA A 83 10.82 -8.98 -24.33
CA ALA A 83 10.38 -7.91 -25.22
C ALA A 83 8.86 -7.74 -25.19
N VAL A 84 8.42 -6.51 -25.45
CA VAL A 84 7.01 -6.16 -25.63
C VAL A 84 6.83 -5.77 -27.10
N PRO A 85 5.84 -6.33 -27.82
CA PRO A 85 5.68 -6.10 -29.26
C PRO A 85 5.23 -4.67 -29.61
N ALA A 86 4.80 -3.88 -28.63
CA ALA A 86 4.40 -2.49 -28.79
C ALA A 86 5.11 -1.59 -27.76
N GLY A 87 5.50 -0.39 -28.20
CA GLY A 87 6.09 0.62 -27.32
C GLY A 87 5.09 1.28 -26.37
N ASP A 88 3.80 1.27 -26.71
CA ASP A 88 2.70 1.71 -25.86
C ASP A 88 1.92 0.48 -25.33
N PRO A 89 1.88 0.24 -24.01
CA PRO A 89 1.09 -0.85 -23.42
C PRO A 89 -0.40 -0.83 -23.79
N VAL A 90 -0.99 0.34 -24.02
CA VAL A 90 -2.42 0.45 -24.42
C VAL A 90 -2.66 -0.27 -25.75
N ALA A 91 -1.69 -0.28 -26.66
CA ALA A 91 -1.80 -0.96 -27.95
C ALA A 91 -1.80 -2.50 -27.85
N LEU A 92 -1.48 -3.06 -26.66
CA LEU A 92 -1.59 -4.49 -26.41
C LEU A 92 -3.02 -4.92 -26.04
N LEU A 93 -3.91 -3.97 -25.73
CA LEU A 93 -5.29 -4.29 -25.40
C LEU A 93 -6.00 -4.83 -26.64
N PRO A 94 -6.62 -6.03 -26.56
CA PRO A 94 -7.38 -6.56 -27.68
C PRO A 94 -8.66 -5.73 -27.91
N PRO A 95 -9.17 -5.66 -29.16
CA PRO A 95 -10.39 -4.92 -29.48
C PRO A 95 -11.58 -5.29 -28.59
N SER A 96 -11.71 -6.58 -28.24
CA SER A 96 -12.75 -7.09 -27.33
C SER A 96 -12.75 -6.45 -25.93
N ILE A 97 -11.61 -5.96 -25.45
CA ILE A 97 -11.53 -5.18 -24.21
C ILE A 97 -11.80 -3.69 -24.49
N VAL A 98 -11.20 -3.15 -25.56
CA VAL A 98 -11.28 -1.73 -25.90
C VAL A 98 -12.70 -1.29 -26.26
N ASP A 99 -13.43 -2.10 -27.03
CA ASP A 99 -14.79 -1.83 -27.53
C ASP A 99 -15.87 -1.95 -26.43
N GLY A 100 -15.49 -2.38 -25.22
CA GLY A 100 -16.35 -2.40 -24.02
C GLY A 100 -16.16 -1.16 -23.12
N ARG A 101 -16.23 -1.34 -21.78
CA ARG A 101 -15.85 -0.30 -20.81
C ARG A 101 -14.32 -0.13 -20.66
N GLY A 102 -13.53 -0.64 -21.62
CA GLY A 102 -12.06 -0.74 -21.55
C GLY A 102 -11.30 0.58 -21.65
N TRP A 103 -11.98 1.68 -21.99
CA TRP A 103 -11.40 3.04 -21.93
C TRP A 103 -10.84 3.36 -20.52
N THR A 104 -11.46 2.81 -19.47
CA THR A 104 -10.98 2.95 -18.09
C THR A 104 -9.63 2.27 -17.87
N LEU A 105 -9.42 1.08 -18.45
CA LEU A 105 -8.15 0.36 -18.34
C LEU A 105 -7.03 1.03 -19.16
N ALA A 106 -7.35 1.57 -20.34
CA ALA A 106 -6.37 2.33 -21.13
C ALA A 106 -5.84 3.54 -20.34
N ALA A 107 -6.72 4.27 -19.67
CA ALA A 107 -6.35 5.37 -18.79
C ALA A 107 -5.53 4.91 -17.57
N GLU A 108 -5.89 3.80 -16.94
CA GLU A 108 -5.10 3.22 -15.84
C GLU A 108 -3.69 2.80 -16.27
N LEU A 109 -3.55 2.24 -17.47
CA LEU A 109 -2.26 1.87 -18.06
C LEU A 109 -1.42 3.12 -18.35
N ALA A 110 -1.99 4.12 -19.02
CA ALA A 110 -1.30 5.37 -19.31
C ALA A 110 -0.83 6.05 -18.02
N ASN A 111 -1.70 6.13 -17.01
CA ASN A 111 -1.38 6.66 -15.70
C ASN A 111 -0.32 5.82 -14.95
N ALA A 112 -0.35 4.49 -15.07
CA ALA A 112 0.66 3.64 -14.47
C ALA A 112 2.05 3.84 -15.12
N VAL A 113 2.11 4.03 -16.43
CA VAL A 113 3.35 4.30 -17.16
C VAL A 113 3.96 5.63 -16.74
N THR A 114 3.19 6.71 -16.72
CA THR A 114 3.72 8.04 -16.36
C THR A 114 4.16 8.09 -14.90
N ASN A 115 3.38 7.54 -13.97
CA ASN A 115 3.76 7.51 -12.56
C ASN A 115 4.97 6.61 -12.29
N LEU A 116 5.11 5.49 -13.01
CA LEU A 116 6.32 4.67 -12.93
C LEU A 116 7.54 5.39 -13.50
N ALA A 117 7.38 6.17 -14.58
CA ALA A 117 8.47 6.98 -15.12
C ALA A 117 8.89 8.11 -14.16
N ILE A 118 7.94 8.77 -13.48
CA ILE A 118 8.24 9.73 -12.40
C ILE A 118 9.01 9.02 -11.27
N ALA A 119 8.57 7.83 -10.87
CA ALA A 119 9.22 7.07 -9.81
C ALA A 119 10.67 6.70 -10.18
N TYR A 120 10.91 6.22 -11.39
CA TYR A 120 12.27 5.96 -11.88
C TYR A 120 13.14 7.21 -11.93
N ALA A 121 12.59 8.35 -12.37
CA ALA A 121 13.30 9.62 -12.42
C ALA A 121 13.72 10.13 -11.03
N ARG A 122 13.05 9.69 -9.96
CA ARG A 122 13.26 10.17 -8.58
C ARG A 122 13.91 9.15 -7.66
N ARG A 123 13.96 7.88 -8.06
CA ARG A 123 14.40 6.75 -7.21
C ARG A 123 15.72 7.04 -6.51
N ASP A 124 16.74 7.47 -7.26
CA ASP A 124 18.09 7.67 -6.73
C ASP A 124 18.27 9.02 -6.03
N ALA A 125 17.33 9.95 -6.22
CA ALA A 125 17.34 11.28 -5.62
C ALA A 125 16.49 11.39 -4.34
N THR A 126 15.79 10.32 -3.96
CA THR A 126 14.91 10.35 -2.79
C THR A 126 15.77 10.33 -1.52
N PRO A 127 15.69 11.35 -0.64
CA PRO A 127 16.49 11.37 0.58
C PRO A 127 16.09 10.21 1.50
N PRO A 128 17.01 9.71 2.35
CA PRO A 128 16.64 8.77 3.39
C PRO A 128 15.61 9.40 4.35
N PRO A 129 14.81 8.60 5.06
CA PRO A 129 13.95 9.11 6.12
C PRO A 129 14.74 9.99 7.11
N PRO A 130 14.14 11.05 7.66
CA PRO A 130 14.84 12.03 8.51
C PRO A 130 15.18 11.51 9.92
N PHE A 131 14.84 10.26 10.22
CA PHE A 131 15.13 9.55 11.45
C PHE A 131 15.63 8.15 11.12
N GLY A 132 16.44 7.56 12.01
CA GLY A 132 17.05 6.25 11.82
C GLY A 132 16.23 5.09 12.40
N GLY A 133 16.85 3.91 12.44
CA GLY A 133 16.26 2.70 13.02
C GLY A 133 15.60 1.78 11.97
N PRO A 134 15.11 0.62 12.40
CA PRO A 134 14.68 -0.44 11.49
C PRO A 134 13.45 -0.06 10.65
N ASP A 135 12.57 0.79 11.18
CA ASP A 135 11.43 1.31 10.42
C ASP A 135 11.86 2.21 9.25
N ALA A 136 12.87 3.06 9.47
CA ALA A 136 13.45 3.91 8.43
C ALA A 136 14.24 3.10 7.39
N GLU A 137 14.99 2.10 7.83
CA GLU A 137 15.68 1.16 6.95
C GLU A 137 14.70 0.38 6.07
N ALA A 138 13.61 -0.12 6.66
CA ALA A 138 12.55 -0.81 5.91
C ALA A 138 11.95 0.11 4.85
N VAL A 139 11.62 1.37 5.18
CA VAL A 139 11.11 2.34 4.18
C VAL A 139 12.14 2.65 3.10
N THR A 140 13.43 2.76 3.46
CA THR A 140 14.51 2.97 2.48
C THR A 140 14.57 1.81 1.49
N LEU A 141 14.43 0.57 1.95
CA LEU A 141 14.36 -0.60 1.08
C LEU A 141 13.08 -0.62 0.24
N GLU A 142 11.93 -0.22 0.79
CA GLU A 142 10.69 -0.06 0.01
C GLU A 142 10.86 0.94 -1.14
N ARG A 143 11.62 2.02 -0.94
CA ARG A 143 11.96 3.01 -1.97
C ARG A 143 12.86 2.48 -3.08
N LEU A 144 13.54 1.35 -2.89
CA LEU A 144 14.24 0.69 -3.99
C LEU A 144 13.26 -0.06 -4.91
N ALA A 145 12.13 -0.52 -4.37
CA ALA A 145 11.12 -1.33 -5.04
C ALA A 145 9.98 -0.47 -5.67
N VAL A 146 10.36 0.60 -6.37
CA VAL A 146 9.41 1.56 -6.98
C VAL A 146 8.52 0.99 -8.08
N ASP A 147 8.90 -0.17 -8.63
CA ASP A 147 8.20 -0.91 -9.68
C ASP A 147 6.72 -1.23 -9.36
N GLY A 148 6.35 -1.24 -8.07
CA GLY A 148 5.01 -1.60 -7.61
C GLY A 148 4.73 -3.10 -7.69
N HIS A 149 3.48 -3.48 -7.93
CA HIS A 149 3.06 -4.88 -7.97
C HIS A 149 3.75 -5.65 -9.11
N ASN A 150 4.40 -6.77 -8.81
CA ASN A 150 5.18 -7.56 -9.76
C ASN A 150 4.34 -8.18 -10.90
N LEU A 151 3.06 -8.47 -10.65
CA LEU A 151 2.16 -9.08 -11.65
C LEU A 151 1.14 -8.13 -12.30
N HIS A 152 0.81 -7.00 -11.67
CA HIS A 152 -0.34 -6.18 -12.07
C HIS A 152 0.15 -5.09 -13.04
N PRO A 153 -0.43 -4.97 -14.25
CA PRO A 153 0.02 -3.98 -15.22
C PRO A 153 -0.14 -2.55 -14.69
N CYS A 154 -1.27 -2.25 -14.06
CA CYS A 154 -1.56 -0.96 -13.43
C CYS A 154 -0.97 -0.83 -12.01
N GLY A 155 0.19 -1.44 -11.74
CA GLY A 155 0.82 -1.51 -10.41
C GLY A 155 1.21 -0.14 -9.82
N ARG A 156 1.33 0.89 -10.67
CA ARG A 156 1.72 2.28 -10.31
C ARG A 156 0.65 3.33 -10.59
N THR A 157 -0.60 2.92 -10.74
CA THR A 157 -1.71 3.86 -10.88
C THR A 157 -1.87 4.75 -9.64
N ARG A 158 -2.24 6.01 -9.88
CA ARG A 158 -2.51 7.10 -8.92
C ARG A 158 -3.74 7.91 -9.35
N ILE A 159 -4.84 7.27 -9.76
CA ILE A 159 -6.04 8.02 -10.19
C ILE A 159 -6.59 8.81 -9.00
N GLY A 160 -6.85 10.10 -9.21
CA GLY A 160 -7.27 11.04 -8.18
C GLY A 160 -6.16 12.01 -7.76
N TRP A 161 -4.90 11.70 -8.10
CA TRP A 161 -3.77 12.63 -7.98
C TRP A 161 -3.34 13.15 -9.35
N ASP A 162 -2.98 14.43 -9.39
CA ASP A 162 -2.23 15.02 -10.49
C ASP A 162 -0.72 15.05 -10.16
N VAL A 163 0.11 15.60 -11.04
CA VAL A 163 1.58 15.55 -10.92
C VAL A 163 2.09 16.23 -9.65
N ASP A 164 1.50 17.35 -9.24
CA ASP A 164 1.85 18.05 -8.00
C ASP A 164 1.62 17.17 -6.76
N ASP A 165 0.47 16.49 -6.70
CA ASP A 165 0.15 15.55 -5.63
C ASP A 165 1.13 14.38 -5.59
N VAL A 166 1.46 13.79 -6.75
CA VAL A 166 2.45 12.71 -6.86
C VAL A 166 3.83 13.16 -6.38
N LEU A 167 4.23 14.40 -6.73
CA LEU A 167 5.49 14.96 -6.27
C LEU A 167 5.52 15.16 -4.74
N ALA A 168 4.39 15.58 -4.16
CA ALA A 168 4.26 15.92 -2.74
C ALA A 168 3.99 14.73 -1.81
N HIS A 169 3.38 13.65 -2.31
CA HIS A 169 2.77 12.62 -1.44
C HIS A 169 3.12 11.17 -1.78
N ASP A 170 3.68 10.88 -2.96
CA ASP A 170 4.05 9.50 -3.33
C ASP A 170 5.27 8.99 -2.53
N LEU A 171 5.60 7.71 -2.67
CA LEU A 171 6.70 7.04 -1.97
C LEU A 171 8.04 7.78 -2.11
N GLU A 172 8.28 8.35 -3.30
CA GLU A 172 9.49 9.06 -3.68
C GLU A 172 9.52 10.54 -3.21
N ALA A 173 8.50 11.01 -2.49
CA ALA A 173 8.43 12.38 -1.94
C ALA A 173 9.43 12.65 -0.80
N GLY A 174 10.03 11.61 -0.21
CA GLY A 174 10.90 11.75 0.96
C GLY A 174 10.11 11.95 2.25
N SER A 175 9.16 12.89 2.25
CA SER A 175 8.22 13.16 3.34
C SER A 175 6.85 13.62 2.80
N THR A 176 5.82 13.48 3.61
CA THR A 176 4.47 14.00 3.43
C THR A 176 3.97 14.55 4.78
N ARG A 177 2.69 14.91 4.87
CA ARG A 177 2.10 15.52 6.06
C ARG A 177 0.84 14.81 6.52
N ILE A 178 0.70 14.70 7.83
CA ILE A 178 -0.54 14.40 8.51
C ILE A 178 -1.20 15.72 8.88
N GLY A 179 -2.44 15.90 8.47
CA GLY A 179 -3.31 16.96 8.95
C GLY A 179 -4.25 16.47 10.04
N PHE A 180 -5.00 17.39 10.62
CA PHE A 180 -5.93 17.08 11.71
C PHE A 180 -7.30 17.70 11.46
N VAL A 181 -8.32 16.99 11.92
CA VAL A 181 -9.70 17.50 12.02
C VAL A 181 -10.22 17.23 13.44
N ALA A 182 -11.09 18.09 13.93
CA ALA A 182 -11.86 17.82 15.15
C ALA A 182 -13.21 17.23 14.74
N ILE A 183 -13.56 16.07 15.31
CA ILE A 183 -14.87 15.44 15.13
C ILE A 183 -15.63 15.53 16.44
N ARG A 184 -16.88 16.00 16.41
CA ARG A 184 -17.73 16.09 17.61
C ARG A 184 -17.89 14.70 18.22
N ARG A 185 -17.87 14.59 19.55
CA ARG A 185 -17.77 13.30 20.26
C ARG A 185 -18.92 12.32 19.94
N ASP A 186 -20.09 12.81 19.58
CA ASP A 186 -21.26 12.02 19.16
C ASP A 186 -21.13 11.44 17.74
N ALA A 187 -20.27 12.02 16.90
CA ALA A 187 -19.99 11.56 15.53
C ALA A 187 -18.60 10.90 15.39
N HIS A 188 -17.82 10.82 16.48
CA HIS A 188 -16.53 10.16 16.50
C HIS A 188 -16.67 8.73 17.03
N VAL A 189 -16.12 7.75 16.32
CA VAL A 189 -16.15 6.35 16.74
C VAL A 189 -14.74 5.78 16.86
N GLY A 190 -14.45 5.08 17.95
CA GLY A 190 -13.15 4.47 18.22
C GLY A 190 -12.30 5.25 19.21
N ASP A 191 -10.98 5.06 19.13
CA ASP A 191 -10.01 5.55 20.11
C ASP A 191 -9.61 7.03 19.91
N ASP A 192 -9.10 7.69 20.94
CA ASP A 192 -8.61 9.09 20.86
C ASP A 192 -7.23 9.18 20.20
N LEU A 193 -7.19 9.07 18.87
CA LEU A 193 -5.94 8.96 18.11
C LEU A 193 -5.07 10.22 18.15
N GLY A 194 -5.65 11.41 18.32
CA GLY A 194 -4.91 12.65 18.45
C GLY A 194 -3.90 12.62 19.61
N ALA A 195 -4.24 11.96 20.71
CA ALA A 195 -3.34 11.81 21.85
C ALA A 195 -2.15 10.88 21.59
N LEU A 196 -2.20 10.09 20.51
CA LEU A 196 -1.14 9.16 20.08
C LEU A 196 -0.22 9.76 19.01
N CYS A 197 -0.48 10.99 18.59
CA CYS A 197 0.25 11.70 17.55
C CYS A 197 0.98 12.91 18.14
N ASP A 198 2.28 12.79 18.36
CA ASP A 198 3.10 13.91 18.83
C ASP A 198 2.99 15.10 17.86
N GLY A 199 2.68 16.27 18.40
CA GLY A 199 2.44 17.49 17.60
C GLY A 199 1.02 17.64 17.07
N ALA A 200 0.07 16.77 17.46
CA ALA A 200 -1.34 17.02 17.21
C ALA A 200 -1.83 18.27 17.96
N PRO A 201 -2.71 19.08 17.36
CA PRO A 201 -3.32 20.22 18.03
C PRO A 201 -4.18 19.77 19.23
N PRO A 202 -4.37 20.61 20.25
CA PRO A 202 -5.24 20.28 21.38
C PRO A 202 -6.69 20.12 20.93
N ALA A 203 -7.41 19.18 21.57
CA ALA A 203 -8.81 18.93 21.27
C ALA A 203 -9.70 20.09 21.76
N PRO A 204 -10.55 20.67 20.88
CA PRO A 204 -11.60 21.58 21.34
C PRO A 204 -12.57 20.88 22.31
N PRO A 205 -13.17 21.60 23.28
CA PRO A 205 -14.15 21.00 24.20
C PRO A 205 -15.31 20.34 23.45
N GLY A 206 -15.59 19.07 23.76
CA GLY A 206 -16.64 18.28 23.11
C GLY A 206 -16.23 17.62 21.78
N TYR A 207 -14.95 17.67 21.40
CA TYR A 207 -14.42 17.06 20.19
C TYR A 207 -13.33 16.03 20.49
N ALA A 208 -13.11 15.13 19.52
CA ALA A 208 -11.93 14.29 19.42
C ALA A 208 -11.07 14.77 18.25
N VAL A 209 -9.74 14.74 18.41
CA VAL A 209 -8.79 15.08 17.34
C VAL A 209 -8.48 13.84 16.53
N GLN A 210 -8.76 13.92 15.23
CA GLN A 210 -8.63 12.82 14.28
C GLN A 210 -7.50 13.13 13.29
N PRO A 211 -6.43 12.31 13.25
CA PRO A 211 -5.41 12.43 12.21
C PRO A 211 -5.97 11.97 10.86
N VAL A 212 -5.59 12.70 9.82
CA VAL A 212 -5.97 12.46 8.42
C VAL A 212 -4.78 12.75 7.51
N HIS A 213 -4.70 12.13 6.34
CA HIS A 213 -3.66 12.50 5.38
C HIS A 213 -3.89 13.97 4.97
N ALA A 214 -2.86 14.82 4.92
CA ALA A 214 -3.06 16.26 4.67
C ALA A 214 -3.82 16.52 3.35
N TRP A 215 -3.45 15.82 2.28
CA TRP A 215 -4.22 15.86 1.02
C TRP A 215 -5.71 15.46 1.18
N GLN A 216 -6.00 14.43 1.99
CA GLN A 216 -7.38 13.99 2.25
C GLN A 216 -8.17 15.08 2.99
N ARG A 217 -7.54 15.76 3.96
CA ARG A 217 -8.12 16.90 4.68
C ARG A 217 -8.47 18.04 3.75
N ASP A 218 -7.47 18.46 2.97
CA ASP A 218 -7.49 19.71 2.21
C ASP A 218 -8.33 19.56 0.91
N THR A 219 -8.38 18.36 0.34
CA THR A 219 -9.07 18.10 -0.94
C THR A 219 -10.41 17.39 -0.76
N VAL A 220 -10.46 16.32 0.03
CA VAL A 220 -11.65 15.43 0.06
C VAL A 220 -12.63 15.86 1.14
N LEU A 221 -12.16 16.04 2.37
CA LEU A 221 -13.02 16.41 3.49
C LEU A 221 -13.63 17.80 3.30
N ALA A 222 -12.80 18.77 2.88
CA ALA A 222 -13.25 20.13 2.59
C ALA A 222 -14.35 20.20 1.52
N ARG A 223 -14.36 19.28 0.55
CA ARG A 223 -15.35 19.27 -0.55
C ARG A 223 -16.58 18.42 -0.26
N ARG A 224 -16.41 17.21 0.30
CA ARG A 224 -17.49 16.22 0.45
C ARG A 224 -18.32 16.41 1.72
N HIS A 225 -17.75 16.99 2.78
CA HIS A 225 -18.39 17.11 4.10
C HIS A 225 -18.70 18.58 4.46
N GLY A 226 -19.08 19.38 3.46
CA GLY A 226 -19.37 20.81 3.65
C GLY A 226 -20.57 21.10 4.56
N ASP A 227 -21.49 20.15 4.68
CA ASP A 227 -22.58 20.15 5.66
C ASP A 227 -22.09 19.97 7.09
N LEU A 228 -21.27 18.94 7.34
CA LEU A 228 -20.69 18.68 8.66
C LEU A 228 -19.73 19.79 9.12
N LEU A 229 -19.08 20.46 8.17
CA LEU A 229 -18.27 21.65 8.44
C LEU A 229 -19.14 22.85 8.86
N ARG A 230 -20.30 23.04 8.21
CA ARG A 230 -21.23 24.15 8.52
C ARG A 230 -21.96 23.97 9.84
N ASP A 231 -22.37 22.75 10.18
CA ASP A 231 -23.04 22.46 11.46
C ASP A 231 -22.06 22.26 12.64
N GLY A 232 -20.75 22.26 12.34
CA GLY A 232 -19.68 22.13 13.31
C GLY A 232 -19.43 20.72 13.81
N THR A 233 -20.06 19.68 13.26
CA THR A 233 -19.75 18.27 13.56
C THR A 233 -18.31 17.93 13.20
N LEU A 234 -17.81 18.50 12.09
CA LEU A 234 -16.43 18.42 11.66
C LEU A 234 -15.80 19.82 11.70
N ARG A 235 -14.55 19.92 12.13
CA ARG A 235 -13.77 21.17 12.02
C ARG A 235 -12.39 20.86 11.47
N ILE A 236 -11.93 21.63 10.49
CA ILE A 236 -10.53 21.58 10.05
C ILE A 236 -9.67 22.22 11.14
N LEU A 237 -8.59 21.55 11.53
CA LEU A 237 -7.62 22.10 12.47
C LEU A 237 -6.35 22.52 11.76
N ASP A 238 -5.80 23.64 12.21
CA ASP A 238 -4.48 24.10 11.81
C ASP A 238 -3.39 23.18 12.36
N GLY A 239 -2.24 23.21 11.70
CA GLY A 239 -1.10 22.38 12.02
C GLY A 239 -1.02 21.10 11.18
N THR A 240 0.21 20.60 11.05
CA THR A 240 0.53 19.34 10.40
C THR A 240 1.74 18.71 11.05
N VAL A 241 1.81 17.38 11.03
CA VAL A 241 2.99 16.62 11.45
C VAL A 241 3.68 16.05 10.21
N PRO A 242 5.01 16.23 10.04
CA PRO A 242 5.74 15.58 8.97
C PRO A 242 5.75 14.07 9.19
N ALA A 243 5.58 13.30 8.12
CA ALA A 243 5.62 11.85 8.17
C ALA A 243 6.21 11.29 6.89
N VAL A 244 6.60 10.02 6.91
CA VAL A 244 7.27 9.38 5.77
C VAL A 244 6.30 8.39 5.11
N PRO A 245 5.97 8.54 3.81
CA PRO A 245 5.10 7.59 3.13
C PRO A 245 5.82 6.25 2.91
N THR A 246 5.10 5.16 3.17
CA THR A 246 5.51 3.79 2.82
C THR A 246 5.01 3.42 1.41
N ALA A 247 5.33 2.23 0.91
CA ALA A 247 4.84 1.73 -0.38
C ALA A 247 3.30 1.61 -0.46
N ALA A 248 2.61 1.64 0.69
CA ALA A 248 1.14 1.69 0.75
C ALA A 248 0.57 3.12 0.58
N LEU A 249 1.43 4.15 0.53
CA LEU A 249 1.17 5.60 0.40
C LEU A 249 0.42 6.22 1.59
N ARG A 250 -0.69 5.61 1.97
CA ARG A 250 -1.55 6.04 3.07
C ARG A 250 -1.10 5.52 4.43
N THR A 251 -0.10 4.65 4.47
CA THR A 251 0.53 4.23 5.72
C THR A 251 1.79 5.06 5.88
N LEU A 252 1.78 5.93 6.89
CA LEU A 252 2.80 6.93 7.14
C LEU A 252 3.58 6.57 8.39
N LEU A 253 4.90 6.59 8.31
CA LEU A 253 5.80 6.42 9.44
C LEU A 253 5.97 7.77 10.14
N LEU A 254 5.59 7.81 11.41
CA LEU A 254 5.73 8.96 12.29
C LEU A 254 7.15 9.08 12.86
N PRO A 255 7.57 10.29 13.24
CA PRO A 255 8.65 10.47 14.21
C PRO A 255 8.35 9.62 15.47
N GLY A 256 9.35 8.93 16.00
CA GLY A 256 9.17 8.03 17.15
C GLY A 256 8.82 6.57 16.81
N GLY A 257 8.67 6.22 15.52
CA GLY A 257 8.66 4.82 15.09
C GLY A 257 7.30 4.12 15.18
N ARG A 258 6.19 4.83 15.02
CA ARG A 258 4.85 4.24 14.83
C ARG A 258 4.33 4.51 13.43
N TYR A 259 3.38 3.69 12.97
CA TYR A 259 2.72 3.92 11.69
C TYR A 259 1.27 4.40 11.88
N LEU A 260 0.85 5.34 11.05
CA LEU A 260 -0.56 5.69 10.86
C LEU A 260 -1.02 5.26 9.47
N LYS A 261 -2.00 4.37 9.42
CA LYS A 261 -2.72 4.03 8.19
C LYS A 261 -3.96 4.91 8.10
N LEU A 262 -3.98 5.79 7.11
CA LEU A 262 -5.00 6.84 6.95
C LEU A 262 -5.87 6.57 5.73
N SER A 263 -7.10 7.08 5.71
CA SER A 263 -7.88 7.13 4.48
C SER A 263 -7.25 8.08 3.47
N LEU A 264 -7.20 7.64 2.21
CA LEU A 264 -6.68 8.40 1.08
C LEU A 264 -7.52 8.07 -0.15
N ASP A 265 -8.34 8.99 -0.63
CA ASP A 265 -9.34 8.74 -1.68
C ASP A 265 -8.76 8.78 -3.10
N ILE A 266 -7.70 8.01 -3.32
CA ILE A 266 -7.12 7.75 -4.64
C ILE A 266 -7.30 6.29 -5.03
N GLN A 267 -7.28 6.01 -6.32
CA GLN A 267 -7.15 4.66 -6.84
C GLN A 267 -5.68 4.31 -6.99
N VAL A 268 -5.26 3.25 -6.31
CA VAL A 268 -3.98 2.58 -6.56
C VAL A 268 -4.32 1.17 -6.98
N THR A 269 -3.66 0.68 -8.03
CA THR A 269 -4.16 -0.50 -8.76
C THR A 269 -5.64 -0.33 -9.12
N SER A 270 -6.48 -1.36 -9.08
CA SER A 270 -7.90 -1.26 -9.41
C SER A 270 -8.80 -1.01 -8.19
N SER A 271 -8.28 -0.37 -7.13
CA SER A 271 -9.02 -0.20 -5.87
C SER A 271 -8.79 1.15 -5.20
N ARG A 272 -9.87 1.74 -4.68
CA ARG A 272 -9.80 2.99 -3.90
C ARG A 272 -9.18 2.76 -2.53
N ARG A 273 -8.33 3.66 -2.09
CA ARG A 273 -7.50 3.55 -0.88
C ARG A 273 -8.16 4.15 0.38
N SER A 274 -9.45 3.87 0.56
CA SER A 274 -10.18 4.20 1.81
C SER A 274 -10.08 3.09 2.86
N ILE A 275 -10.33 3.43 4.13
CA ILE A 275 -10.44 2.48 5.24
C ILE A 275 -11.91 2.44 5.67
N SER A 276 -12.47 1.25 5.86
CA SER A 276 -13.85 1.15 6.35
C SER A 276 -13.91 1.42 7.85
N VAL A 277 -15.03 1.97 8.34
CA VAL A 277 -15.27 2.15 9.78
C VAL A 277 -15.20 0.81 10.54
N ALA A 278 -15.61 -0.29 9.91
CA ALA A 278 -15.47 -1.61 10.51
C ALA A 278 -14.00 -2.03 10.68
N SER A 279 -13.14 -1.70 9.71
CA SER A 279 -11.71 -2.00 9.77
C SER A 279 -11.01 -1.29 10.92
N THR A 280 -11.41 -0.07 11.28
CA THR A 280 -10.78 0.66 12.39
C THR A 280 -11.06 0.00 13.74
N ARG A 281 -12.22 -0.63 13.90
CA ARG A 281 -12.57 -1.44 15.08
C ARG A 281 -11.95 -2.84 15.03
N ASN A 282 -11.95 -3.46 13.85
CA ASN A 282 -11.50 -4.83 13.67
C ASN A 282 -9.99 -4.98 13.78
N GLY A 283 -9.19 -3.99 13.35
CA GLY A 283 -7.73 -4.04 13.41
C GLY A 283 -7.18 -4.38 14.80
N PRO A 284 -7.54 -3.62 15.85
CA PRO A 284 -7.18 -3.92 17.23
C PRO A 284 -7.70 -5.26 17.74
N ALA A 285 -8.93 -5.63 17.41
CA ALA A 285 -9.51 -6.90 17.82
C ALA A 285 -8.79 -8.10 17.19
N LEU A 286 -8.51 -8.03 15.88
CA LEU A 286 -7.79 -9.05 15.12
C LEU A 286 -6.33 -9.14 15.56
N SER A 287 -5.67 -8.02 15.85
CA SER A 287 -4.31 -8.02 16.38
C SER A 287 -4.24 -8.79 17.69
N ARG A 288 -5.11 -8.49 18.66
CA ARG A 288 -5.18 -9.23 19.93
C ARG A 288 -5.46 -10.72 19.74
N LEU A 289 -6.34 -11.08 18.81
CA LEU A 289 -6.64 -12.47 18.49
C LEU A 289 -5.41 -13.19 17.91
N LEU A 290 -4.79 -12.61 16.88
CA LEU A 290 -3.64 -13.21 16.22
C LEU A 290 -2.44 -13.34 17.15
N THR A 291 -2.19 -12.35 18.02
CA THR A 291 -1.14 -12.47 19.05
C THR A 291 -1.35 -13.69 19.95
N ARG A 292 -2.59 -14.01 20.33
CA ARG A 292 -2.89 -15.22 21.12
C ARG A 292 -2.71 -16.51 20.31
N LEU A 293 -3.17 -16.52 19.05
CA LEU A 293 -3.08 -17.72 18.20
C LEU A 293 -1.65 -18.03 17.75
N LEU A 294 -0.80 -16.99 17.67
CA LEU A 294 0.61 -17.08 17.35
C LEU A 294 1.49 -17.18 18.61
N ALA A 295 0.90 -17.32 19.80
CA ALA A 295 1.67 -17.53 21.02
C ALA A 295 2.52 -18.81 20.89
N GLY A 296 3.83 -18.69 21.12
CA GLY A 296 4.80 -19.77 20.94
C GLY A 296 5.40 -19.87 19.53
N GLU A 297 4.92 -19.10 18.55
CA GLU A 297 5.58 -18.97 17.23
C GLU A 297 6.65 -17.88 17.27
N GLU A 298 7.81 -18.18 17.89
CA GLU A 298 8.91 -17.20 18.08
C GLU A 298 9.45 -16.60 16.79
N ARG A 299 9.25 -17.28 15.66
CA ARG A 299 9.68 -16.83 14.33
C ARG A 299 8.68 -15.92 13.62
N VAL A 300 7.54 -15.60 14.23
CA VAL A 300 6.52 -14.71 13.67
C VAL A 300 6.37 -13.48 14.55
N VAL A 301 6.52 -12.32 13.95
CA VAL A 301 6.28 -11.03 14.59
C VAL A 301 5.06 -10.41 13.93
N LEU A 302 4.09 -9.98 14.72
CA LEU A 302 2.94 -9.24 14.22
C LEU A 302 3.11 -7.76 14.57
N LEU A 303 3.15 -6.88 13.57
CA LEU A 303 3.00 -5.45 13.81
C LEU A 303 1.53 -5.16 14.08
N ALA A 304 1.18 -5.11 15.37
CA ALA A 304 -0.19 -4.97 15.82
C ALA A 304 -0.78 -3.61 15.39
N GLU A 305 -2.02 -3.65 14.89
CA GLU A 305 -2.87 -2.47 14.77
C GLU A 305 -3.44 -2.20 16.17
N THR A 306 -2.97 -1.19 16.88
CA THR A 306 -3.22 -1.03 18.34
C THR A 306 -4.42 -0.16 18.67
N ALA A 307 -4.77 0.78 17.79
CA ALA A 307 -5.91 1.68 17.95
C ALA A 307 -6.51 2.03 16.59
N GLY A 308 -7.79 2.42 16.57
CA GLY A 308 -8.44 2.87 15.35
C GLY A 308 -9.67 3.72 15.61
N ALA A 309 -9.88 4.71 14.74
CA ALA A 309 -10.99 5.64 14.84
C ALA A 309 -11.46 6.14 13.48
N ALA A 310 -12.68 6.65 13.44
CA ALA A 310 -13.31 7.19 12.23
C ALA A 310 -14.39 8.24 12.57
N LEU A 311 -14.79 8.96 11.52
CA LEU A 311 -16.07 9.66 11.48
C LEU A 311 -17.20 8.64 11.29
N ASP A 312 -18.24 8.70 12.11
CA ASP A 312 -19.36 7.76 12.00
C ASP A 312 -20.04 7.84 10.63
N GLY A 313 -20.41 6.68 10.09
CA GLY A 313 -20.98 6.56 8.75
C GLY A 313 -20.04 6.92 7.57
N SER A 314 -18.81 7.38 7.82
CA SER A 314 -17.91 7.87 6.77
C SER A 314 -16.54 7.20 6.79
N ARG A 315 -16.06 6.85 5.59
CA ARG A 315 -14.73 6.27 5.39
C ARG A 315 -13.64 7.32 5.29
N ASP A 316 -13.99 8.60 5.12
CA ASP A 316 -13.04 9.61 4.64
C ASP A 316 -12.08 10.14 5.71
N ALA A 317 -12.40 9.90 6.98
CA ALA A 317 -11.57 10.26 8.15
C ALA A 317 -11.22 9.05 9.01
N SER A 318 -11.17 7.85 8.42
CA SER A 318 -10.74 6.63 9.12
C SER A 318 -9.22 6.58 9.26
N ALA A 319 -8.74 6.17 10.44
CA ALA A 319 -7.33 5.95 10.71
C ALA A 319 -7.11 4.74 11.63
N ILE A 320 -5.94 4.10 11.48
CA ILE A 320 -5.48 2.98 12.29
C ILE A 320 -4.03 3.24 12.71
N VAL A 321 -3.74 3.09 13.99
CA VAL A 321 -2.38 3.13 14.55
C VAL A 321 -1.81 1.72 14.52
N ARG A 322 -0.55 1.60 14.09
CA ARG A 322 0.18 0.33 14.08
C ARG A 322 1.56 0.50 14.72
N ASP A 323 1.98 -0.52 15.46
CA ASP A 323 3.31 -0.60 16.06
C ASP A 323 4.42 -0.56 14.99
N GLY A 324 5.60 -0.11 15.43
CA GLY A 324 6.83 -0.12 14.63
C GLY A 324 7.69 -1.35 14.86
N LEU A 325 8.72 -1.48 14.04
CA LEU A 325 9.69 -2.58 14.05
C LEU A 325 10.67 -2.47 15.22
N ALA A 326 10.99 -1.27 15.67
CA ALA A 326 12.03 -1.03 16.68
C ALA A 326 11.84 -1.83 17.98
N ALA A 327 10.60 -1.99 18.44
CA ALA A 327 10.31 -2.74 19.66
C ALA A 327 10.42 -4.27 19.51
N HIS A 328 10.53 -4.77 18.27
CA HIS A 328 10.50 -6.20 17.99
C HIS A 328 11.85 -6.76 17.54
N LEU A 329 12.71 -5.95 16.92
CA LEU A 329 13.98 -6.43 16.36
C LEU A 329 15.09 -6.53 17.40
N THR A 330 15.96 -7.52 17.20
CA THR A 330 17.16 -7.74 18.01
C THR A 330 18.40 -7.13 17.34
N PRO A 331 19.45 -6.75 18.10
CA PRO A 331 20.68 -6.23 17.50
C PRO A 331 21.29 -7.20 16.48
N GLY A 332 21.66 -6.69 15.30
CA GLY A 332 22.22 -7.48 14.19
C GLY A 332 21.18 -8.18 13.30
N GLU A 333 19.89 -7.96 13.55
CA GLU A 333 18.81 -8.42 12.71
C GLU A 333 18.41 -7.37 11.67
N ARG A 334 18.51 -7.73 10.39
CA ARG A 334 18.14 -6.86 9.27
C ARG A 334 16.75 -7.20 8.77
N VAL A 335 15.83 -6.24 8.78
CA VAL A 335 14.50 -6.39 8.18
C VAL A 335 14.53 -6.03 6.70
N VAL A 336 13.90 -6.83 5.85
CA VAL A 336 13.78 -6.57 4.41
C VAL A 336 12.31 -6.69 4.01
N PRO A 337 11.66 -5.59 3.57
CA PRO A 337 10.34 -5.69 2.95
C PRO A 337 10.36 -6.68 1.80
N GLY A 338 9.37 -7.58 1.72
CA GLY A 338 9.33 -8.62 0.70
C GLY A 338 9.39 -8.07 -0.73
N ALA A 339 8.86 -6.87 -0.96
CA ALA A 339 8.94 -6.18 -2.25
C ALA A 339 10.38 -5.79 -2.66
N ALA A 340 11.25 -5.55 -1.68
CA ALA A 340 12.65 -5.19 -1.88
C ALA A 340 13.58 -6.41 -1.90
N LEU A 341 13.13 -7.58 -1.42
CA LEU A 341 13.94 -8.79 -1.33
C LEU A 341 14.65 -9.14 -2.66
N PRO A 342 14.00 -9.11 -3.85
CA PRO A 342 14.69 -9.41 -5.11
C PRO A 342 15.85 -8.48 -5.43
N LEU A 343 15.86 -7.26 -4.88
CA LEU A 343 16.88 -6.24 -5.14
C LEU A 343 18.11 -6.42 -4.24
N VAL A 344 17.98 -7.13 -3.11
CA VAL A 344 19.04 -7.29 -2.10
C VAL A 344 19.40 -8.75 -1.83
N VAL A 345 18.74 -9.70 -2.49
CA VAL A 345 18.97 -11.15 -2.27
C VAL A 345 20.40 -11.57 -2.60
N GLY A 346 21.08 -10.90 -3.53
CA GLY A 346 22.48 -11.17 -3.85
C GLY A 346 23.39 -10.98 -2.64
N ASP A 347 23.26 -9.85 -1.95
CA ASP A 347 24.04 -9.55 -0.73
C ASP A 347 23.71 -10.53 0.39
N LEU A 348 22.42 -10.86 0.57
CA LEU A 348 21.97 -11.83 1.58
C LEU A 348 22.54 -13.23 1.30
N LEU A 349 22.59 -13.65 0.04
CA LEU A 349 23.15 -14.94 -0.37
C LEU A 349 24.67 -15.00 -0.13
N ALA A 350 25.39 -13.91 -0.42
CA ALA A 350 26.81 -13.80 -0.17
C ALA A 350 27.13 -13.94 1.33
N GLU A 351 26.32 -13.32 2.20
CA GLU A 351 26.47 -13.41 3.66
C GLU A 351 26.04 -14.78 4.22
N TYR A 352 25.01 -15.41 3.63
CA TYR A 352 24.46 -16.68 4.08
C TYR A 352 25.40 -17.88 3.86
N GLY A 353 26.17 -17.88 2.76
CA GLY A 353 27.27 -18.82 2.52
C GLY A 353 26.91 -20.29 2.23
N ARG A 354 25.64 -20.71 2.35
CA ARG A 354 25.18 -22.10 2.08
C ARG A 354 24.55 -22.32 0.70
N GLY A 355 24.58 -21.30 -0.15
CA GLY A 355 24.11 -21.33 -1.53
C GLY A 355 22.60 -21.11 -1.72
N PRO A 356 22.13 -20.88 -2.97
CA PRO A 356 20.77 -20.42 -3.25
C PRO A 356 19.66 -21.41 -2.87
N LEU A 357 19.86 -22.71 -3.08
CA LEU A 357 18.85 -23.72 -2.77
C LEU A 357 18.59 -23.83 -1.26
N ALA A 358 19.66 -23.79 -0.46
CA ALA A 358 19.54 -23.80 1.00
C ALA A 358 18.84 -22.53 1.51
N PHE A 359 19.17 -21.37 0.92
CA PHE A 359 18.52 -20.10 1.26
C PHE A 359 17.02 -20.14 0.95
N LEU A 360 16.63 -20.60 -0.25
CA LEU A 360 15.23 -20.72 -0.63
C LEU A 360 14.49 -21.71 0.28
N THR A 361 15.14 -22.80 0.67
CA THR A 361 14.58 -23.78 1.60
C THR A 361 14.33 -23.17 2.98
N ASP A 362 15.31 -22.47 3.54
CA ASP A 362 15.19 -21.82 4.85
C ASP A 362 14.18 -20.66 4.83
N TYR A 363 14.10 -19.92 3.72
CA TYR A 363 13.09 -18.89 3.48
C TYR A 363 11.68 -19.49 3.39
N ALA A 364 11.49 -20.58 2.64
CA ALA A 364 10.20 -21.26 2.55
C ALA A 364 9.76 -21.83 3.92
N ARG A 365 10.69 -22.38 4.70
CA ARG A 365 10.45 -22.85 6.08
C ARG A 365 10.15 -21.71 7.05
N LEU A 366 10.60 -20.49 6.77
CA LEU A 366 10.23 -19.32 7.54
C LEU A 366 8.79 -18.87 7.23
N VAL A 367 8.42 -18.85 5.95
CA VAL A 367 7.16 -18.23 5.50
C VAL A 367 5.96 -19.17 5.55
N LEU A 368 6.09 -20.39 5.02
CA LEU A 368 4.94 -21.26 4.77
C LEU A 368 4.32 -21.84 6.04
N PRO A 369 5.07 -22.41 7.01
CA PRO A 369 4.48 -23.08 8.16
C PRO A 369 3.52 -22.22 9.00
N PRO A 370 3.84 -20.97 9.40
CA PRO A 370 2.93 -20.19 10.22
C PRO A 370 1.64 -19.82 9.47
N LEU A 371 1.73 -19.50 8.19
CA LEU A 371 0.57 -19.16 7.35
C LEU A 371 -0.34 -20.39 7.13
N LEU A 372 0.25 -21.54 6.82
CA LEU A 372 -0.50 -22.79 6.64
C LEU A 372 -1.15 -23.24 7.95
N ARG A 373 -0.50 -23.03 9.10
CA ARG A 373 -1.08 -23.36 10.40
C ARG A 373 -2.30 -22.50 10.71
N LEU A 374 -2.22 -21.18 10.48
CA LEU A 374 -3.38 -20.30 10.62
C LEU A 374 -4.52 -20.74 9.71
N ALA A 375 -4.24 -21.07 8.45
CA ALA A 375 -5.26 -21.49 7.50
C ALA A 375 -5.90 -22.84 7.87
N THR A 376 -5.08 -23.84 8.21
CA THR A 376 -5.55 -25.22 8.43
C THR A 376 -6.10 -25.48 9.82
N ARG A 377 -5.52 -24.88 10.88
CA ARG A 377 -5.95 -25.11 12.26
C ARG A 377 -6.96 -24.09 12.77
N HIS A 378 -6.93 -22.88 12.22
CA HIS A 378 -7.76 -21.77 12.69
C HIS A 378 -8.70 -21.22 11.62
N GLY A 379 -8.64 -21.73 10.37
CA GLY A 379 -9.45 -21.18 9.28
C GLY A 379 -9.12 -19.72 8.98
N ILE A 380 -7.91 -19.24 9.31
CA ILE A 380 -7.50 -17.85 9.12
C ILE A 380 -6.51 -17.79 7.95
N ALA A 381 -6.87 -17.07 6.88
CA ALA A 381 -5.94 -16.77 5.81
C ALA A 381 -5.52 -15.29 5.88
N LEU A 382 -4.22 -15.05 6.03
CA LEU A 382 -3.62 -13.73 5.96
C LEU A 382 -3.29 -13.37 4.51
N GLU A 383 -3.37 -12.09 4.18
CA GLU A 383 -2.93 -11.55 2.90
C GLU A 383 -1.40 -11.39 2.89
N ALA A 384 -0.69 -12.51 2.86
CA ALA A 384 0.76 -12.60 3.00
C ALA A 384 1.52 -12.32 1.70
N HIS A 385 1.16 -11.23 1.00
CA HIS A 385 1.89 -10.77 -0.18
C HIS A 385 3.13 -9.96 0.22
N LEU A 386 4.00 -9.66 -0.75
CA LEU A 386 5.31 -9.03 -0.53
C LEU A 386 5.28 -7.68 0.20
N GLN A 387 4.18 -6.92 0.14
CA GLN A 387 4.06 -5.66 0.90
C GLN A 387 3.67 -5.86 2.37
N ASN A 388 3.14 -7.03 2.75
CA ASN A 388 2.65 -7.34 4.10
C ASN A 388 3.61 -8.27 4.85
N CYS A 389 4.62 -8.82 4.15
CA CYS A 389 5.64 -9.69 4.69
C CYS A 389 6.99 -9.00 4.69
N LEU A 390 7.61 -8.86 5.86
CA LEU A 390 8.98 -8.34 6.02
C LEU A 390 9.82 -9.43 6.70
N PRO A 391 10.42 -10.36 5.94
CA PRO A 391 11.39 -11.29 6.49
C PRO A 391 12.58 -10.54 7.10
N THR A 392 13.09 -11.08 8.19
CA THR A 392 14.32 -10.61 8.83
C THR A 392 15.46 -11.60 8.61
N PHE A 393 16.68 -11.09 8.66
CA PHE A 393 17.88 -11.83 8.35
C PHE A 393 18.95 -11.57 9.39
N THR A 394 19.67 -12.62 9.77
CA THR A 394 20.84 -12.56 10.64
C THR A 394 21.99 -13.25 9.92
N ARG A 395 23.07 -12.54 9.57
CA ARG A 395 24.16 -13.09 8.78
C ARG A 395 23.67 -13.77 7.48
N GLY A 396 22.85 -13.06 6.71
CA GLY A 396 22.20 -13.56 5.49
C GLY A 396 21.13 -14.65 5.70
N ALA A 397 21.02 -15.26 6.88
CA ALA A 397 20.09 -16.36 7.12
C ALA A 397 18.67 -15.86 7.45
N PRO A 398 17.60 -16.40 6.82
CA PRO A 398 16.22 -16.10 7.16
C PRO A 398 15.90 -16.40 8.65
N HIS A 399 15.58 -15.37 9.41
CA HIS A 399 15.46 -15.45 10.87
C HIS A 399 13.99 -15.48 11.33
N ARG A 400 13.26 -14.37 11.15
CA ARG A 400 11.84 -14.21 11.53
C ARG A 400 11.02 -13.58 10.41
N LEU A 401 9.70 -13.73 10.48
CA LEU A 401 8.74 -13.16 9.54
C LEU A 401 7.92 -12.11 10.28
N VAL A 402 8.09 -10.84 9.88
CA VAL A 402 7.20 -9.78 10.34
C VAL A 402 5.99 -9.70 9.40
N LEU A 403 4.80 -9.73 9.99
CA LEU A 403 3.51 -9.61 9.31
C LEU A 403 2.85 -8.28 9.68
N ARG A 404 2.23 -7.63 8.70
CA ARG A 404 1.47 -6.38 8.89
C ARG A 404 0.26 -6.32 7.95
N ASP A 405 -0.64 -5.39 8.25
CA ASP A 405 -1.92 -5.15 7.54
C ASP A 405 -2.91 -6.32 7.66
N LEU A 406 -3.98 -6.10 8.42
CA LEU A 406 -4.99 -7.12 8.69
C LEU A 406 -6.27 -6.93 7.87
N ALA A 407 -6.35 -5.91 7.01
CA ALA A 407 -7.59 -5.58 6.29
C ALA A 407 -8.01 -6.65 5.27
N GLY A 408 -7.02 -7.38 4.71
CA GLY A 408 -7.24 -8.45 3.74
C GLY A 408 -7.55 -9.82 4.34
N LEU A 409 -7.53 -9.96 5.67
CA LEU A 409 -7.72 -11.25 6.34
C LEU A 409 -9.06 -11.90 5.94
N ARG A 410 -9.03 -13.23 5.77
CA ARG A 410 -10.22 -14.05 5.50
C ARG A 410 -10.40 -15.13 6.56
N LEU A 411 -11.66 -15.40 6.89
CA LEU A 411 -12.08 -16.42 7.86
C LEU A 411 -12.89 -17.51 7.16
N HIS A 412 -12.47 -18.76 7.31
CA HIS A 412 -13.25 -19.92 6.95
C HIS A 412 -14.21 -20.26 8.09
N ARG A 413 -15.45 -19.75 7.99
CA ARG A 413 -16.47 -19.84 9.03
C ARG A 413 -16.77 -21.26 9.55
N PRO A 414 -16.78 -22.34 8.73
CA PRO A 414 -17.01 -23.69 9.23
C PRO A 414 -15.96 -24.19 10.24
N ALA A 415 -14.75 -23.61 10.24
CA ALA A 415 -13.71 -23.93 11.22
C ALA A 415 -13.88 -23.16 12.55
N TRP A 416 -14.89 -22.29 12.65
CA TRP A 416 -15.20 -21.52 13.86
C TRP A 416 -16.53 -22.01 14.43
N PRO A 417 -16.60 -22.41 15.71
CA PRO A 417 -17.88 -22.72 16.32
C PRO A 417 -18.80 -21.49 16.20
N PRO A 418 -20.11 -21.67 16.01
CA PRO A 418 -21.05 -20.55 16.03
C PRO A 418 -20.85 -19.78 17.34
N PRO A 419 -21.02 -18.44 17.33
CA PRO A 419 -21.00 -17.68 18.56
C PRO A 419 -21.97 -18.34 19.54
N ALA A 420 -21.52 -18.55 20.78
CA ALA A 420 -22.39 -19.06 21.84
C ALA A 420 -23.67 -18.21 21.82
N PRO A 421 -24.87 -18.82 21.84
CA PRO A 421 -26.11 -18.07 21.84
C PRO A 421 -26.03 -17.06 22.98
N THR A 422 -26.15 -15.77 22.66
CA THR A 422 -26.32 -14.73 23.68
C THR A 422 -27.59 -15.09 24.44
N CYS A 423 -27.43 -15.58 25.66
CA CYS A 423 -28.56 -15.93 26.52
C CYS A 423 -29.43 -14.67 26.70
N PRO A 424 -30.68 -14.63 26.21
CA PRO A 424 -31.53 -13.43 26.31
C PRO A 424 -32.04 -13.17 27.74
N CYS A 425 -31.59 -13.94 28.72
CA CYS A 425 -32.14 -13.94 30.06
C CYS A 425 -31.01 -13.99 31.11
N GLY A 426 -30.56 -12.81 31.52
CA GLY A 426 -29.92 -12.57 32.81
C GLY A 426 -30.34 -11.18 33.28
N PRO A 427 -31.08 -11.03 34.40
CA PRO A 427 -31.53 -9.73 34.86
C PRO A 427 -30.33 -8.89 35.29
N ALA A 428 -30.39 -7.59 35.00
CA ALA A 428 -29.55 -6.61 35.65
C ALA A 428 -29.68 -6.75 37.18
N ARG A 429 -28.55 -6.91 37.85
CA ARG A 429 -28.37 -6.57 39.26
C ARG A 429 -27.06 -5.83 39.40
#